data_AF-A0A958E4G6-F1
#
_entry.id   AF-A0A958E4G6-F1
#
_cell.length_a   1.000
_cell.length_b   1.000
_cell.length_c   1.000
_cell.angle_alpha   90.00
_cell.angle_beta   90.00
_cell.angle_gamma   90.00
#
_symmetry.space_group_name_H-M   'P 1'
#
loop_
_entity.id
_entity.type
_entity.pdbx_description
1 polymer ?
#
loop_
_entity_poly.entity_id
_entity_poly.type
_entity_poly.pdbx_seq_one_letter_code
_entity_poly.pdbx_strand_id
1 'polypeptide(L)'
;MTYRGCIHVAVFIICSVFSTSFVSAYDHADKTQNILVKDIGVLGLASHDLFAWDHENEMSKENGRLDLSTIFDADENGYLTNGDQWYAIKQWELGGNKKNSENAPVYTITQALVQTFRNYIEKDKLNPAEARKKTVIDFHKLVKDSYERMLGMTFPINGSYGAVTNQEQAALRVLHDILPGTITLIRDNHTTSFLVTNPDTAKTVLSFEELMQPIQYFNGKYDDEYHEIRTGAPFIARVFGAPEKINLEEIDKKFIKKYGEDFTLDSGLLELCEMGERGCTVSQLSFSRHYDSLFSKGICRYQQSSELINPWIPSSIKCKKM
;
A
#
# COMPACT_ATOMS: atom_id res chain seq x y z
N MET A 1 40.40 48.02 -17.78
CA MET A 1 39.82 47.19 -18.85
C MET A 1 39.88 45.74 -18.40
N THR A 2 38.71 45.12 -18.37
CA THR A 2 38.34 43.94 -17.57
C THR A 2 38.71 42.61 -18.24
N TYR A 3 39.32 41.73 -17.44
CA TYR A 3 39.45 40.30 -17.70
C TYR A 3 38.07 39.61 -17.77
N ARG A 4 37.87 38.75 -18.78
CA ARG A 4 37.01 37.55 -18.66
C ARG A 4 37.56 36.43 -19.54
N GLY A 5 37.93 35.34 -18.89
CA GLY A 5 38.26 34.06 -19.51
C GLY A 5 37.00 33.28 -19.88
N CYS A 6 37.12 32.43 -20.90
CA CYS A 6 36.17 31.39 -21.24
C CYS A 6 36.92 30.05 -21.21
N ILE A 7 36.70 29.28 -20.16
CA ILE A 7 37.11 27.87 -20.07
C ILE A 7 35.99 27.06 -20.70
N HIS A 8 36.30 26.36 -21.80
CA HIS A 8 35.44 25.32 -22.36
C HIS A 8 35.58 24.07 -21.48
N VAL A 9 34.56 23.76 -20.67
CA VAL A 9 34.42 22.46 -20.01
C VAL A 9 33.40 21.65 -20.82
N ALA A 10 33.89 20.57 -21.42
CA ALA A 10 33.06 19.54 -22.02
C ALA A 10 32.25 18.84 -20.92
N VAL A 11 30.92 18.99 -20.96
CA VAL A 11 30.00 18.23 -20.11
C VAL A 11 29.75 16.89 -20.79
N PHE A 12 30.41 15.85 -20.30
CA PHE A 12 30.03 14.47 -20.58
C PHE A 12 28.71 14.18 -19.84
N ILE A 13 27.63 14.05 -20.61
CA ILE A 13 26.34 13.55 -20.13
C ILE A 13 26.49 12.04 -19.92
N ILE A 14 26.60 11.61 -18.67
CA ILE A 14 26.43 10.19 -18.30
C ILE A 14 24.91 9.92 -18.29
N CYS A 15 24.38 9.63 -19.47
CA CYS A 15 23.07 9.02 -19.67
C CYS A 15 23.29 7.51 -19.86
N SER A 16 23.22 6.73 -18.79
CA SER A 16 23.23 5.24 -18.73
C SER A 16 23.58 4.86 -17.27
N VAL A 17 22.91 4.03 -16.47
CA VAL A 17 21.95 2.93 -16.63
C VAL A 17 21.21 2.83 -15.28
N PHE A 18 19.92 3.18 -15.18
CA PHE A 18 19.14 2.94 -13.94
C PHE A 18 17.75 2.35 -14.21
N SER A 19 17.43 1.99 -15.46
CA SER A 19 16.05 1.74 -15.86
C SER A 19 15.64 0.27 -16.05
N THR A 20 16.48 -0.70 -15.69
CA THR A 20 16.14 -2.14 -15.82
C THR A 20 16.41 -2.95 -14.54
N SER A 21 17.05 -2.36 -13.53
CA SER A 21 17.55 -3.11 -12.37
C SER A 21 16.58 -3.18 -11.19
N PHE A 22 15.52 -2.38 -11.16
CA PHE A 22 14.59 -2.38 -10.02
C PHE A 22 13.70 -3.62 -9.95
N VAL A 23 13.38 -4.26 -11.08
CA VAL A 23 12.49 -5.46 -11.09
C VAL A 23 13.28 -6.76 -11.01
N SER A 24 14.54 -6.79 -11.49
CA SER A 24 15.33 -8.03 -11.61
C SER A 24 16.15 -8.40 -10.36
N ALA A 25 16.27 -7.51 -9.37
CA ALA A 25 17.11 -7.72 -8.19
C ALA A 25 16.40 -8.38 -6.98
N TYR A 26 15.14 -8.82 -7.14
CA TYR A 26 14.31 -9.33 -6.04
C TYR A 26 14.33 -10.85 -5.83
N ASP A 27 15.04 -11.61 -6.68
CA ASP A 27 15.08 -13.07 -6.59
C ASP A 27 16.32 -13.55 -5.80
N HIS A 28 16.16 -13.69 -4.48
CA HIS A 28 16.74 -14.73 -3.61
C HIS A 28 16.79 -14.25 -2.15
N ALA A 29 15.86 -14.73 -1.31
CA ALA A 29 15.97 -14.61 0.14
C ALA A 29 15.41 -15.86 0.85
N ASP A 30 16.19 -16.31 1.82
CA ASP A 30 16.18 -17.53 2.63
C ASP A 30 14.87 -17.79 3.42
N LYS A 31 14.63 -19.05 3.84
CA LYS A 31 13.39 -19.57 4.46
C LYS A 31 13.06 -19.05 5.89
N THR A 32 13.73 -18.00 6.34
CA THR A 32 13.25 -17.11 7.40
C THR A 32 13.21 -15.71 6.82
N GLN A 33 12.24 -15.43 5.94
CA GLN A 33 12.18 -14.14 5.26
C GLN A 33 11.73 -13.09 6.27
N ASN A 34 12.69 -12.33 6.81
CA ASN A 34 12.39 -11.13 7.58
C ASN A 34 11.39 -10.27 6.80
N ILE A 35 10.34 -9.82 7.48
CA ILE A 35 9.42 -8.84 6.90
C ILE A 35 10.18 -7.54 6.77
N LEU A 36 9.94 -6.82 5.67
CA LEU A 36 10.66 -5.61 5.32
C LEU A 36 9.74 -4.40 5.40
N VAL A 37 10.34 -3.22 5.54
CA VAL A 37 9.63 -1.93 5.40
C VAL A 37 8.90 -1.86 4.05
N LYS A 38 9.46 -2.46 2.99
CA LYS A 38 8.81 -2.63 1.69
C LYS A 38 7.45 -3.32 1.79
N ASP A 39 7.33 -4.38 2.57
CA ASP A 39 6.10 -5.17 2.65
C ASP A 39 4.97 -4.37 3.29
N ILE A 40 5.29 -3.52 4.27
CA ILE A 40 4.37 -2.54 4.85
C ILE A 40 3.88 -1.55 3.79
N GLY A 41 4.78 -1.01 2.98
CA GLY A 41 4.42 -0.08 1.91
C GLY A 41 3.50 -0.72 0.86
N VAL A 42 3.79 -1.97 0.48
CA VAL A 42 3.00 -2.70 -0.53
C VAL A 42 1.61 -3.05 -0.01
N LEU A 43 1.52 -3.66 1.18
CA LEU A 43 0.23 -4.10 1.73
C LEU A 43 -0.59 -2.93 2.28
N GLY A 44 0.07 -1.86 2.75
CA GLY A 44 -0.59 -0.59 3.04
C GLY A 44 -1.22 0.03 1.80
N LEU A 45 -0.51 0.07 0.67
CA LEU A 45 -1.10 0.53 -0.59
C LEU A 45 -2.24 -0.39 -1.06
N ALA A 46 -2.09 -1.71 -0.95
CA ALA A 46 -3.15 -2.66 -1.27
C ALA A 46 -4.40 -2.43 -0.42
N SER A 47 -4.23 -2.15 0.88
CA SER A 47 -5.32 -1.76 1.77
C SER A 47 -6.03 -0.50 1.27
N HIS A 48 -5.28 0.53 0.87
CA HIS A 48 -5.82 1.79 0.34
C HIS A 48 -6.52 1.66 -1.02
N ASP A 49 -6.15 0.65 -1.82
CA ASP A 49 -6.77 0.34 -3.12
C ASP A 49 -8.04 -0.49 -2.96
N LEU A 50 -8.07 -1.37 -1.96
CA LEU A 50 -9.25 -2.15 -1.59
C LEU A 50 -10.28 -1.31 -0.81
N PHE A 51 -9.81 -0.35 0.00
CA PHE A 51 -10.65 0.39 0.93
C PHE A 51 -10.28 1.87 1.03
N ALA A 52 -11.31 2.73 0.98
CA ALA A 52 -11.22 4.11 1.45
C ALA A 52 -12.43 4.41 2.34
N TRP A 53 -12.30 4.08 3.63
CA TRP A 53 -13.39 4.24 4.58
C TRP A 53 -13.81 5.70 4.76
N ASP A 54 -15.10 5.96 4.60
CA ASP A 54 -15.78 7.19 4.98
C ASP A 54 -16.44 6.99 6.36
N HIS A 55 -15.92 7.69 7.36
CA HIS A 55 -16.43 7.61 8.72
C HIS A 55 -17.83 8.23 8.88
N GLU A 56 -18.19 9.23 8.07
CA GLU A 56 -19.49 9.91 8.18
C GLU A 56 -20.61 9.04 7.59
N ASN A 57 -20.35 8.42 6.44
CA ASN A 57 -21.33 7.61 5.71
C ASN A 57 -21.22 6.11 6.00
N GLU A 58 -20.23 5.70 6.79
CA GLU A 58 -19.93 4.31 7.13
C GLU A 58 -19.84 3.36 5.92
N MET A 59 -19.15 3.80 4.88
CA MET A 59 -18.97 3.03 3.65
C MET A 59 -17.58 3.22 3.04
N SER A 60 -17.11 2.22 2.29
CA SER A 60 -15.90 2.38 1.48
C SER A 60 -16.19 3.19 0.22
N LYS A 61 -15.30 4.13 -0.09
CA LYS A 61 -15.28 4.90 -1.35
C LYS A 61 -14.48 4.23 -2.47
N GLU A 62 -13.75 3.16 -2.15
CA GLU A 62 -13.03 2.35 -3.14
C GLU A 62 -13.92 1.26 -3.74
N ASN A 63 -13.49 0.74 -4.90
CA ASN A 63 -14.21 -0.30 -5.63
C ASN A 63 -13.94 -1.73 -5.12
N GLY A 64 -13.02 -1.89 -4.16
CA GLY A 64 -12.66 -3.18 -3.58
C GLY A 64 -11.81 -4.07 -4.49
N ARG A 65 -11.04 -3.48 -5.42
CA ARG A 65 -10.16 -4.20 -6.35
C ARG A 65 -8.74 -3.67 -6.26
N LEU A 66 -7.79 -4.55 -6.57
CA LEU A 66 -6.38 -4.19 -6.70
C LEU A 66 -6.11 -3.68 -8.12
N ASP A 67 -6.75 -2.59 -8.51
CA ASP A 67 -6.69 -2.04 -9.87
C ASP A 67 -6.02 -0.67 -9.96
N LEU A 68 -5.37 -0.25 -8.87
CA LEU A 68 -4.72 1.03 -8.67
C LEU A 68 -5.67 2.23 -8.81
N SER A 69 -6.96 2.05 -8.53
CA SER A 69 -7.93 3.16 -8.46
C SER A 69 -7.50 4.21 -7.44
N THR A 70 -6.86 3.82 -6.33
CA THR A 70 -6.35 4.75 -5.32
C THR A 70 -5.27 5.69 -5.87
N ILE A 71 -4.55 5.30 -6.92
CA ILE A 71 -3.54 6.15 -7.59
C ILE A 71 -4.17 6.89 -8.77
N PHE A 72 -4.85 6.16 -9.64
CA PHE A 72 -5.23 6.67 -10.95
C PHE A 72 -6.57 7.37 -10.95
N ASP A 73 -7.56 6.84 -10.23
CA ASP A 73 -8.94 7.29 -10.31
C ASP A 73 -9.31 8.30 -9.20
N ALA A 74 -8.45 8.50 -8.21
CA ALA A 74 -8.67 9.44 -7.12
C ALA A 74 -8.65 10.92 -7.58
N ASP A 75 -9.67 11.69 -7.20
CA ASP A 75 -9.72 13.15 -7.32
C ASP A 75 -8.91 13.84 -6.22
N GLU A 76 -8.90 15.18 -6.25
CA GLU A 76 -8.21 16.01 -5.25
C GLU A 76 -8.73 15.83 -3.81
N ASN A 77 -9.94 15.29 -3.65
CA ASN A 77 -10.60 15.02 -2.39
C ASN A 77 -10.53 13.53 -2.00
N GLY A 78 -9.88 12.69 -2.83
CA GLY A 78 -9.72 11.25 -2.61
C GLY A 78 -10.94 10.40 -3.01
N TYR A 79 -11.86 10.93 -3.81
CA TYR A 79 -12.99 10.18 -4.37
C TYR A 79 -12.65 9.60 -5.73
N LEU A 80 -13.21 8.43 -6.05
CA LEU A 80 -13.07 7.86 -7.39
C LEU A 80 -13.84 8.68 -8.43
N THR A 81 -13.09 9.20 -9.40
CA THR A 81 -13.62 9.74 -10.65
C THR A 81 -13.95 8.56 -11.55
N ASN A 82 -15.22 8.41 -11.95
CA ASN A 82 -15.69 7.27 -12.74
C ASN A 82 -15.11 7.26 -14.18
N GLY A 83 -13.82 6.92 -14.33
CA GLY A 83 -13.26 6.19 -15.46
C GLY A 83 -12.80 6.95 -16.70
N ASP A 84 -13.36 8.11 -17.04
CA ASP A 84 -13.16 8.63 -18.41
C ASP A 84 -12.06 9.71 -18.57
N GLN A 85 -11.58 10.30 -17.47
CA GLN A 85 -10.55 11.38 -17.52
C GLN A 85 -9.45 11.28 -16.47
N TRP A 86 -9.28 10.10 -15.86
CA TRP A 86 -8.32 9.89 -14.77
C TRP A 86 -6.88 10.33 -15.13
N TYR A 87 -6.48 10.12 -16.40
CA TYR A 87 -5.17 10.55 -16.90
C TYR A 87 -5.04 12.07 -17.06
N ALA A 88 -6.13 12.78 -17.33
CA ALA A 88 -6.13 14.22 -17.62
C ALA A 88 -5.95 15.09 -16.38
N ILE A 89 -6.37 14.60 -15.21
CA ILE A 89 -6.34 15.36 -13.94
C ILE A 89 -4.94 15.35 -13.31
N LYS A 90 -4.01 14.50 -13.80
CA LYS A 90 -2.60 14.39 -13.36
C LYS A 90 -2.40 14.19 -11.85
N GLN A 91 -3.45 14.00 -11.07
CA GLN A 91 -3.38 13.75 -9.62
C GLN A 91 -2.59 12.47 -9.31
N TRP A 92 -2.64 11.48 -10.20
CA TRP A 92 -1.82 10.28 -10.14
C TRP A 92 -0.31 10.59 -10.12
N GLU A 93 0.15 11.70 -10.71
CA GLU A 93 1.55 12.12 -10.66
C GLU A 93 2.00 12.44 -9.23
N LEU A 94 1.06 12.83 -8.36
CA LEU A 94 1.28 13.13 -6.94
C LEU A 94 0.97 11.93 -6.04
N GLY A 95 0.66 10.76 -6.62
CA GLY A 95 0.33 9.54 -5.89
C GLY A 95 -1.17 9.28 -5.69
N GLY A 96 -2.04 10.07 -6.32
CA GLY A 96 -3.49 9.88 -6.26
C GLY A 96 -4.09 10.31 -4.92
N ASN A 97 -4.72 9.36 -4.21
CA ASN A 97 -5.34 9.56 -2.92
C ASN A 97 -4.31 10.09 -1.90
N LYS A 98 -4.67 11.16 -1.19
CA LYS A 98 -3.78 11.83 -0.21
C LYS A 98 -3.28 10.88 0.88
N LYS A 99 -4.06 9.88 1.27
CA LYS A 99 -3.68 8.85 2.26
C LYS A 99 -2.41 8.09 1.86
N ASN A 100 -2.16 7.93 0.55
CA ASN A 100 -0.93 7.29 0.06
C ASN A 100 0.33 8.08 0.40
N SER A 101 0.21 9.39 0.67
CA SER A 101 1.34 10.26 1.01
C SER A 101 1.61 10.42 2.50
N GLU A 102 0.71 9.92 3.35
CA GLU A 102 0.79 10.09 4.81
C GLU A 102 1.71 9.05 5.49
N ASN A 103 2.11 8.01 4.75
CA ASN A 103 3.01 6.96 5.21
C ASN A 103 4.17 6.81 4.21
N ALA A 104 5.41 7.01 4.65
CA ALA A 104 6.57 7.05 3.75
C ALA A 104 6.81 5.73 2.97
N PRO A 105 6.72 4.52 3.59
CA PRO A 105 6.72 3.26 2.86
C PRO A 105 5.65 3.19 1.75
N VAL A 106 4.38 3.50 2.07
CA VAL A 106 3.27 3.47 1.10
C VAL A 106 3.51 4.47 -0.04
N TYR A 107 3.94 5.69 0.29
CA TYR A 107 4.22 6.72 -0.72
C TYR A 107 5.37 6.31 -1.64
N THR A 108 6.39 5.66 -1.10
CA THR A 108 7.53 5.18 -1.89
C THR A 108 7.10 4.14 -2.91
N ILE A 109 6.29 3.15 -2.51
CA ILE A 109 5.73 2.14 -3.43
C ILE A 109 4.81 2.80 -4.47
N THR A 110 3.99 3.75 -4.02
CA THR A 110 3.11 4.55 -4.89
C THR A 110 3.92 5.25 -5.99
N GLN A 111 4.99 5.97 -5.63
CA GLN A 111 5.83 6.68 -6.59
C GLN A 111 6.61 5.72 -7.50
N ALA A 112 7.00 4.54 -7.01
CA ALA A 112 7.62 3.51 -7.85
C ALA A 112 6.64 2.98 -8.93
N LEU A 113 5.36 2.80 -8.59
CA LEU A 113 4.33 2.40 -9.56
C LEU A 113 3.99 3.53 -10.54
N VAL A 114 3.93 4.78 -10.08
CA VAL A 114 3.78 5.97 -10.94
C VAL A 114 4.93 6.06 -11.93
N GLN A 115 6.17 5.84 -11.49
CA GLN A 115 7.34 5.84 -12.37
C GLN A 115 7.33 4.65 -13.34
N THR A 116 6.85 3.48 -12.90
CA THR A 116 6.67 2.29 -13.76
C THR A 116 5.66 2.57 -14.86
N PHE A 117 4.52 3.16 -14.51
CA PHE A 117 3.51 3.62 -15.47
C PHE A 117 4.07 4.63 -16.47
N ARG A 118 4.82 5.64 -16.02
CA ARG A 118 5.50 6.60 -16.91
C ARG A 118 6.46 5.91 -17.86
N ASN A 119 7.26 4.96 -17.38
CA ASN A 119 8.17 4.20 -18.22
C ASN A 119 7.39 3.43 -19.31
N TYR A 120 6.25 2.82 -18.99
CA TYR A 120 5.41 2.14 -19.97
C TYR A 120 4.87 3.08 -21.07
N ILE A 121 4.54 4.32 -20.74
CA ILE A 121 4.11 5.32 -21.73
C ILE A 121 5.31 5.83 -22.54
N GLU A 122 6.36 6.28 -21.85
CA GLU A 122 7.44 7.05 -22.46
C GLU A 122 8.44 6.17 -23.22
N LYS A 123 8.77 4.99 -22.67
CA LYS A 123 9.78 4.08 -23.21
C LYS A 123 9.14 2.99 -24.06
N ASP A 124 8.13 2.31 -23.53
CA ASP A 124 7.46 1.21 -24.23
C ASP A 124 6.40 1.68 -25.23
N LYS A 125 6.10 2.99 -25.24
CA LYS A 125 5.14 3.63 -26.16
C LYS A 125 3.72 3.06 -26.06
N LEU A 126 3.34 2.55 -24.89
CA LEU A 126 1.98 2.07 -24.63
C LEU A 126 1.03 3.25 -24.47
N ASN A 127 -0.24 3.06 -24.85
CA ASN A 127 -1.26 4.02 -24.48
C ASN A 127 -1.55 3.96 -22.95
N PRO A 128 -2.12 5.02 -22.34
CA PRO A 128 -2.34 5.06 -20.89
C PRO A 128 -3.14 3.88 -20.33
N ALA A 129 -4.13 3.37 -21.07
CA ALA A 129 -4.93 2.24 -20.62
C ALA A 129 -4.12 0.95 -20.57
N GLU A 130 -3.29 0.69 -21.58
CA GLU A 130 -2.36 -0.45 -21.61
C GLU A 130 -1.27 -0.34 -20.55
N ALA A 131 -0.71 0.86 -20.38
CA ALA A 131 0.29 1.13 -19.35
C ALA A 131 -0.27 0.85 -17.95
N ARG A 132 -1.50 1.30 -17.64
CA ARG A 132 -2.15 1.00 -16.35
C ARG A 132 -2.31 -0.51 -16.14
N LYS A 133 -2.81 -1.25 -17.14
CA LYS A 133 -2.96 -2.72 -17.04
C LYS A 133 -1.63 -3.41 -16.73
N LYS A 134 -0.54 -2.99 -17.38
CA LYS A 134 0.80 -3.52 -17.06
C LYS A 134 1.26 -3.15 -15.66
N THR A 135 1.05 -1.91 -15.22
CA THR A 135 1.38 -1.48 -13.85
C THR A 135 0.57 -2.27 -12.81
N VAL A 136 -0.71 -2.57 -13.07
CA VAL A 136 -1.55 -3.42 -12.21
C VAL A 136 -0.97 -4.84 -12.10
N ILE A 137 -0.49 -5.42 -13.21
CA ILE A 137 0.18 -6.74 -13.19
C ILE A 137 1.42 -6.71 -12.29
N ASP A 138 2.24 -5.67 -12.40
CA ASP A 138 3.44 -5.56 -11.55
C ASP A 138 3.09 -5.30 -10.09
N PHE A 139 2.03 -4.53 -9.83
CA PHE A 139 1.50 -4.36 -8.48
C PHE A 139 1.01 -5.69 -7.88
N HIS A 140 0.28 -6.51 -8.64
CA HIS A 140 -0.15 -7.83 -8.17
C HIS A 140 1.01 -8.74 -7.80
N LYS A 141 2.14 -8.68 -8.53
CA LYS A 141 3.36 -9.43 -8.16
C LYS A 141 3.92 -8.93 -6.82
N LEU A 142 4.02 -7.61 -6.63
CA LEU A 142 4.47 -7.03 -5.37
C LEU A 142 3.56 -7.48 -4.21
N VAL A 143 2.24 -7.36 -4.38
CA VAL A 143 1.26 -7.77 -3.37
C VAL A 143 1.39 -9.25 -3.05
N LYS A 144 1.51 -10.11 -4.06
CA LYS A 144 1.74 -11.55 -3.87
C LYS A 144 2.99 -11.81 -3.03
N ASP A 145 4.12 -11.23 -3.41
CA ASP A 145 5.40 -11.49 -2.74
C ASP A 145 5.39 -10.99 -1.29
N SER A 146 4.78 -9.83 -1.03
CA SER A 146 4.65 -9.28 0.33
C SER A 146 3.63 -10.04 1.17
N TYR A 147 2.50 -10.46 0.60
CA TYR A 147 1.51 -11.31 1.25
C TYR A 147 2.11 -12.66 1.67
N GLU A 148 2.79 -13.34 0.74
CA GLU A 148 3.43 -14.64 0.99
C GLU A 148 4.54 -14.53 2.03
N ARG A 149 5.31 -13.43 2.05
CA ARG A 149 6.34 -13.18 3.06
C ARG A 149 5.76 -12.88 4.44
N MET A 150 4.79 -11.96 4.49
CA MET A 150 4.24 -11.46 5.75
C MET A 150 3.38 -12.51 6.45
N LEU A 151 2.55 -13.22 5.69
CA LEU A 151 1.57 -14.17 6.21
C LEU A 151 1.99 -15.64 6.07
N GLY A 152 3.06 -15.95 5.32
CA GLY A 152 3.45 -17.34 5.07
C GLY A 152 2.37 -18.18 4.37
N MET A 153 1.36 -17.54 3.78
CA MET A 153 0.26 -18.16 3.04
C MET A 153 0.48 -17.98 1.55
N THR A 154 0.09 -18.97 0.74
CA THR A 154 0.07 -18.81 -0.72
C THR A 154 -0.95 -17.75 -1.12
N PHE A 155 -0.55 -16.82 -1.99
CA PHE A 155 -1.47 -15.82 -2.50
C PHE A 155 -2.55 -16.44 -3.41
N PRO A 156 -3.81 -15.97 -3.39
CA PRO A 156 -4.86 -16.51 -4.23
C PRO A 156 -4.51 -16.46 -5.73
N ILE A 157 -4.56 -17.61 -6.40
CA ILE A 157 -4.31 -17.71 -7.85
C ILE A 157 -5.56 -17.46 -8.70
N ASN A 158 -6.75 -17.59 -8.10
CA ASN A 158 -8.03 -17.36 -8.75
C ASN A 158 -8.73 -16.19 -8.06
N GLY A 159 -9.41 -15.37 -8.85
CA GLY A 159 -10.32 -14.38 -8.33
C GLY A 159 -11.61 -15.01 -7.79
N SER A 160 -12.26 -14.33 -6.86
CA SER A 160 -13.58 -14.68 -6.37
C SER A 160 -14.60 -13.60 -6.70
N TYR A 161 -15.83 -13.99 -7.07
CA TYR A 161 -16.93 -13.04 -7.26
C TYR A 161 -17.37 -12.47 -5.90
N GLY A 162 -17.89 -11.24 -5.92
CA GLY A 162 -18.45 -10.59 -4.75
C GLY A 162 -17.74 -9.30 -4.37
N ALA A 163 -18.37 -8.55 -3.48
CA ALA A 163 -17.78 -7.35 -2.90
C ALA A 163 -16.85 -7.72 -1.73
N VAL A 164 -15.80 -6.93 -1.55
CA VAL A 164 -15.07 -6.91 -0.28
C VAL A 164 -16.01 -6.39 0.82
N THR A 165 -15.81 -6.84 2.04
CA THR A 165 -16.73 -6.64 3.17
C THR A 165 -16.04 -5.91 4.32
N ASN A 166 -16.83 -5.31 5.20
CA ASN A 166 -16.28 -4.68 6.41
C ASN A 166 -15.67 -5.71 7.37
N GLN A 167 -16.10 -6.97 7.35
CA GLN A 167 -15.47 -8.05 8.12
C GLN A 167 -14.06 -8.35 7.61
N GLU A 168 -13.89 -8.38 6.28
CA GLU A 168 -12.57 -8.52 5.65
C GLU A 168 -11.67 -7.30 5.93
N GLN A 169 -12.23 -6.10 5.93
CA GLN A 169 -11.51 -4.90 6.35
C GLN A 169 -11.11 -4.96 7.83
N ALA A 170 -12.00 -5.45 8.70
CA ALA A 170 -11.73 -5.62 10.12
C ALA A 170 -10.58 -6.60 10.34
N ALA A 171 -10.54 -7.71 9.59
CA ALA A 171 -9.44 -8.66 9.67
C ALA A 171 -8.11 -8.02 9.23
N LEU A 172 -8.10 -7.20 8.18
CA LEU A 172 -6.90 -6.50 7.72
C LEU A 172 -6.36 -5.50 8.77
N ARG A 173 -7.25 -4.82 9.49
CA ARG A 173 -6.87 -3.89 10.57
C ARG A 173 -6.18 -4.56 11.75
N VAL A 174 -6.44 -5.85 12.02
CA VAL A 174 -5.72 -6.60 13.07
C VAL A 174 -4.21 -6.66 12.78
N LEU A 175 -3.81 -6.61 11.50
CA LEU A 175 -2.40 -6.60 11.11
C LEU A 175 -1.68 -5.30 11.44
N HIS A 176 -2.36 -4.27 11.95
CA HIS A 176 -1.69 -3.02 12.34
C HIS A 176 -0.65 -3.21 13.47
N ASP A 177 -0.69 -4.34 14.18
CA ASP A 177 0.39 -4.83 15.07
C ASP A 177 1.78 -4.75 14.44
N ILE A 178 1.88 -4.99 13.12
CA ILE A 178 3.16 -5.09 12.43
C ILE A 178 3.70 -3.75 11.94
N LEU A 179 2.91 -2.68 12.06
CA LEU A 179 3.29 -1.38 11.55
C LEU A 179 4.40 -0.78 12.42
N PRO A 180 5.58 -0.47 11.85
CA PRO A 180 6.64 0.17 12.62
C PRO A 180 6.30 1.65 12.85
N GLY A 181 6.36 2.12 14.10
CA GLY A 181 6.23 3.54 14.38
C GLY A 181 7.45 4.33 13.91
N THR A 182 8.63 3.70 13.95
CA THR A 182 9.88 4.29 13.45
C THR A 182 10.63 3.37 12.50
N ILE A 183 11.33 3.96 11.54
CA ILE A 183 12.31 3.30 10.67
C ILE A 183 13.61 4.10 10.68
N THR A 184 14.67 3.54 10.11
CA THR A 184 15.94 4.27 9.94
C THR A 184 16.01 4.90 8.56
N LEU A 185 16.41 6.16 8.47
CA LEU A 185 16.84 6.77 7.21
C LEU A 185 18.35 6.70 7.08
N ILE A 186 18.82 6.48 5.85
CA ILE A 186 20.22 6.33 5.49
C ILE A 186 20.51 7.37 4.39
N ARG A 187 21.01 8.53 4.79
CA ARG A 187 21.21 9.70 3.91
C ARG A 187 22.60 10.28 4.15
N ASP A 188 23.37 10.49 3.07
CA ASP A 188 24.71 11.07 3.13
C ASP A 188 25.65 10.38 4.15
N ASN A 189 25.59 9.05 4.24
CA ASN A 189 26.29 8.22 5.23
C ASN A 189 25.92 8.49 6.70
N HIS A 190 24.77 9.13 6.94
CA HIS A 190 24.19 9.33 8.26
C HIS A 190 22.92 8.51 8.43
N THR A 191 22.78 7.99 9.64
CA THR A 191 21.66 7.16 10.09
C THR A 191 20.80 8.00 11.04
N THR A 192 19.52 8.19 10.72
CA THR A 192 18.59 8.93 11.59
C THR A 192 17.31 8.13 11.81
N SER A 193 16.75 8.21 13.02
CA SER A 193 15.42 7.65 13.27
C SER A 193 14.36 8.53 12.62
N PHE A 194 13.38 7.90 11.98
CA PHE A 194 12.30 8.55 11.26
C PHE A 194 10.96 8.00 11.69
N LEU A 195 10.08 8.92 12.07
CA LEU A 195 8.72 8.63 12.51
C LEU A 195 7.80 8.46 11.31
N VAL A 196 7.25 7.27 11.13
CA VAL A 196 6.52 6.89 9.90
C VAL A 196 5.18 7.63 9.76
N THR A 197 4.59 8.02 10.89
CA THR A 197 3.29 8.69 11.04
C THR A 197 3.38 10.22 11.03
N ASN A 198 4.59 10.81 10.94
CA ASN A 198 4.75 12.25 11.07
C ASN A 198 4.17 13.00 9.85
N PRO A 199 3.10 13.80 10.01
CA PRO A 199 2.46 14.50 8.90
C PRO A 199 3.38 15.53 8.22
N ASP A 200 4.35 16.09 8.94
CA ASP A 200 5.30 17.06 8.39
C ASP A 200 6.28 16.42 7.39
N THR A 201 6.37 15.09 7.44
CA THR A 201 7.21 14.28 6.56
C THR A 201 6.41 13.52 5.52
N ALA A 202 5.14 13.90 5.31
CA ALA A 202 4.33 13.39 4.22
C ALA A 202 5.09 13.53 2.89
N LYS A 203 4.91 12.56 2.00
CA LYS A 203 5.62 12.45 0.71
C LYS A 203 7.12 12.17 0.80
N THR A 204 7.63 11.74 1.95
CA THR A 204 9.00 11.19 2.04
C THR A 204 9.11 9.94 1.17
N VAL A 205 10.11 9.90 0.28
CA VAL A 205 10.44 8.74 -0.55
C VAL A 205 11.68 8.05 0.01
N LEU A 206 11.54 6.77 0.33
CA LEU A 206 12.60 5.95 0.89
C LEU A 206 13.55 5.44 -0.20
N SER A 207 14.82 5.26 0.14
CA SER A 207 15.82 4.60 -0.70
C SER A 207 15.56 3.09 -0.75
N PHE A 208 16.22 2.39 -1.69
CA PHE A 208 16.14 0.92 -1.74
C PHE A 208 16.65 0.29 -0.44
N GLU A 209 17.79 0.76 0.08
CA GLU A 209 18.36 0.28 1.34
C GLU A 209 17.39 0.49 2.51
N GLU A 210 16.72 1.65 2.55
CA GLU A 210 15.73 1.95 3.58
C GLU A 210 14.48 1.05 3.47
N LEU A 211 14.02 0.72 2.26
CA LEU A 211 12.90 -0.21 2.07
C LEU A 211 13.24 -1.66 2.45
N MET A 212 14.52 -2.05 2.34
CA MET A 212 14.99 -3.41 2.61
C MET A 212 15.36 -3.63 4.08
N GLN A 213 15.11 -2.66 4.95
CA GLN A 213 15.26 -2.82 6.39
C GLN A 213 14.29 -3.88 6.91
N PRO A 214 14.75 -4.82 7.76
CA PRO A 214 13.87 -5.73 8.45
C PRO A 214 13.04 -4.97 9.49
N ILE A 215 11.80 -5.40 9.69
CA ILE A 215 10.94 -4.94 10.77
C ILE A 215 10.69 -6.07 11.77
N GLN A 216 10.28 -5.71 12.98
CA GLN A 216 9.87 -6.68 13.96
C GLN A 216 8.64 -7.44 13.46
N TYR A 217 8.69 -8.78 13.59
CA TYR A 217 7.54 -9.63 13.31
C TYR A 217 6.44 -9.42 14.36
N PHE A 218 5.25 -9.94 14.11
CA PHE A 218 4.08 -9.78 14.99
C PHE A 218 4.40 -10.06 16.46
N ASN A 219 3.97 -9.17 17.35
CA ASN A 219 4.24 -9.26 18.79
C ASN A 219 2.98 -9.01 19.64
N GLY A 220 1.84 -8.72 19.00
CA GLY A 220 0.54 -8.47 19.63
C GLY A 220 0.41 -7.11 20.29
N LYS A 221 1.20 -6.11 19.89
CA LYS A 221 1.18 -4.74 20.40
C LYS A 221 1.31 -3.74 19.26
N TYR A 222 0.45 -2.72 19.30
CA TYR A 222 0.65 -1.53 18.51
C TYR A 222 1.95 -0.84 18.96
N ASP A 223 2.70 -0.33 17.99
CA ASP A 223 3.80 0.59 18.28
C ASP A 223 3.22 1.85 18.94
N ASP A 224 3.90 2.35 19.98
CA ASP A 224 3.43 3.48 20.82
C ASP A 224 3.07 4.72 19.98
N GLU A 225 3.73 4.89 18.83
CA GLU A 225 3.45 6.00 17.92
C GLU A 225 2.00 5.99 17.39
N TYR A 226 1.37 4.82 17.26
CA TYR A 226 0.00 4.70 16.77
C TYR A 226 -1.07 5.07 17.82
N HIS A 227 -0.67 5.35 19.07
CA HIS A 227 -1.57 5.84 20.11
C HIS A 227 -1.76 7.36 20.07
N GLU A 228 -0.84 8.11 19.46
CA GLU A 228 -0.83 9.57 19.47
C GLU A 228 -0.57 10.20 18.10
N ILE A 229 -1.09 9.59 17.03
CA ILE A 229 -0.90 10.07 15.65
C ILE A 229 -1.43 11.51 15.55
N ARG A 230 -0.54 12.44 15.19
CA ARG A 230 -0.91 13.83 14.98
C ARG A 230 -1.59 13.95 13.62
N THR A 231 -2.89 14.24 13.60
CA THR A 231 -3.59 14.52 12.34
C THR A 231 -3.27 15.97 11.92
N GLY A 232 -2.16 16.14 11.21
CA GLY A 232 -1.72 17.44 10.68
C GLY A 232 -1.89 17.58 9.17
N ALA A 233 -2.35 16.54 8.47
CA ALA A 233 -2.65 16.63 7.04
C ALA A 233 -3.84 17.59 6.82
N PRO A 234 -3.80 18.48 5.79
CA PRO A 234 -4.83 19.52 5.55
C PRO A 234 -6.27 19.03 5.43
N PHE A 235 -6.50 17.71 5.34
CA PHE A 235 -7.82 17.12 5.18
C PHE A 235 -8.56 16.96 6.52
N ILE A 236 -7.92 16.40 7.56
CA ILE A 236 -8.56 16.17 8.87
C ILE A 236 -8.75 17.50 9.63
N ALA A 237 -7.77 18.41 9.56
CA ALA A 237 -7.89 19.74 10.17
C ALA A 237 -9.05 20.58 9.60
N ARG A 238 -9.45 20.35 8.34
CA ARG A 238 -10.55 21.08 7.68
C ARG A 238 -11.93 20.61 8.12
N VAL A 239 -12.04 19.36 8.58
CA VAL A 239 -13.29 18.74 9.05
C VAL A 239 -13.45 18.89 10.57
N PHE A 240 -12.35 18.83 11.33
CA PHE A 240 -12.39 18.72 12.80
C PHE A 240 -11.78 19.91 13.57
N GLY A 241 -11.26 20.95 12.91
CA GLY A 241 -11.01 22.27 13.52
C GLY A 241 -9.75 22.43 14.39
N ALA A 242 -8.96 21.36 14.61
CA ALA A 242 -7.63 21.40 15.22
C ALA A 242 -6.82 20.17 14.78
N PRO A 243 -5.48 20.14 14.92
CA PRO A 243 -4.75 18.88 14.85
C PRO A 243 -5.22 17.99 16.01
N GLU A 244 -6.13 17.07 15.71
CA GLU A 244 -6.54 16.03 16.64
C GLU A 244 -5.38 15.02 16.78
N LYS A 245 -5.16 14.55 18.00
CA LYS A 245 -4.43 13.29 18.18
C LYS A 245 -5.45 12.18 18.03
N ILE A 246 -5.18 11.23 17.16
CA ILE A 246 -5.99 10.02 17.06
C ILE A 246 -5.21 8.84 17.64
N ASN A 247 -5.95 7.95 18.31
CA ASN A 247 -5.46 6.64 18.72
C ASN A 247 -5.98 5.61 17.71
N LEU A 248 -5.07 5.04 16.91
CA LEU A 248 -5.44 4.09 15.87
C LEU A 248 -5.93 2.77 16.45
N GLU A 249 -5.33 2.29 17.54
CA GLU A 249 -5.77 1.08 18.25
C GLU A 249 -7.24 1.21 18.67
N GLU A 250 -7.64 2.34 19.26
CA GLU A 250 -9.02 2.59 19.67
C GLU A 250 -9.99 2.69 18.49
N ILE A 251 -9.54 3.25 17.36
CA ILE A 251 -10.33 3.29 16.11
C ILE A 251 -10.54 1.88 15.58
N ASP A 252 -9.48 1.08 15.51
CA ASP A 252 -9.53 -0.31 15.04
C ASP A 252 -10.35 -1.18 15.98
N LYS A 253 -10.20 -1.02 17.29
CA LYS A 253 -10.97 -1.72 18.31
C LYS A 253 -12.47 -1.48 18.14
N LYS A 254 -12.88 -0.23 17.91
CA LYS A 254 -14.29 0.11 17.64
C LYS A 254 -14.78 -0.49 16.31
N PHE A 255 -13.97 -0.43 15.26
CA PHE A 255 -14.33 -0.97 13.95
C PHE A 255 -14.47 -2.49 14.00
N ILE A 256 -13.49 -3.20 14.57
CA ILE A 256 -13.49 -4.65 14.73
C ILE A 256 -14.61 -5.10 15.66
N LYS A 257 -14.89 -4.38 16.75
CA LYS A 257 -16.07 -4.68 17.59
C LYS A 257 -17.39 -4.61 16.82
N LYS A 258 -17.49 -3.74 15.81
CA LYS A 258 -18.70 -3.57 14.99
C LYS A 258 -18.81 -4.60 13.87
N TYR A 259 -17.70 -4.98 13.23
CA TYR A 259 -17.70 -5.77 12.00
C TYR A 259 -16.94 -7.11 12.07
N GLY A 260 -16.13 -7.35 13.09
CA GLY A 260 -15.42 -8.60 13.36
C GLY A 260 -16.33 -9.59 14.07
N GLU A 261 -17.23 -10.25 13.33
CA GLU A 261 -18.26 -11.12 13.91
C GLU A 261 -17.70 -12.27 14.76
N ASP A 262 -16.50 -12.75 14.41
CA ASP A 262 -15.89 -13.96 14.94
C ASP A 262 -14.51 -13.75 15.59
N PHE A 263 -14.07 -12.49 15.75
CA PHE A 263 -12.82 -12.13 16.42
C PHE A 263 -12.91 -10.72 17.01
N THR A 264 -12.12 -10.45 18.04
CA THR A 264 -11.92 -9.09 18.57
C THR A 264 -10.50 -8.62 18.28
N LEU A 265 -10.21 -7.32 18.46
CA LEU A 265 -8.83 -6.84 18.35
C LEU A 265 -7.95 -7.55 19.38
N ASP A 266 -8.41 -7.64 20.63
CA ASP A 266 -7.65 -8.25 21.73
C ASP A 266 -7.35 -9.75 21.46
N SER A 267 -8.31 -10.52 20.93
CA SER A 267 -8.06 -11.92 20.57
C SER A 267 -7.15 -12.03 19.35
N GLY A 268 -7.33 -11.15 18.37
CA GLY A 268 -6.51 -11.13 17.15
C GLY A 268 -5.03 -10.81 17.43
N LEU A 269 -4.76 -9.82 18.28
CA LEU A 269 -3.41 -9.46 18.72
C LEU A 269 -2.74 -10.61 19.49
N LEU A 270 -3.50 -11.33 20.34
CA LEU A 270 -2.98 -12.51 21.04
C LEU A 270 -2.58 -13.61 20.05
N GLU A 271 -3.43 -13.92 19.07
CA GLU A 271 -3.13 -14.94 18.06
C GLU A 271 -1.93 -14.54 17.18
N LEU A 272 -1.79 -13.25 16.83
CA LEU A 272 -0.62 -12.72 16.11
C LEU A 272 0.67 -12.81 16.93
N CYS A 273 0.61 -12.51 18.24
CA CYS A 273 1.73 -12.71 19.16
C CYS A 273 2.17 -14.18 19.20
N GLU A 274 1.21 -15.11 19.34
CA GLU A 274 1.48 -16.54 19.31
C GLU A 274 2.12 -16.98 17.99
N MET A 275 1.69 -16.41 16.87
CA MET A 275 2.29 -16.66 15.56
C MET A 275 3.75 -16.21 15.51
N GLY A 276 4.05 -15.02 16.02
CA GLY A 276 5.41 -14.50 16.05
C GLY A 276 6.34 -15.21 17.03
N GLU A 277 5.80 -15.74 18.14
CA GLU A 277 6.59 -16.42 19.17
C GLU A 277 6.73 -17.94 18.96
N ARG A 278 5.68 -18.62 18.50
CA ARG A 278 5.48 -20.08 18.71
C ARG A 278 5.23 -20.89 17.44
N GLY A 279 5.23 -20.26 16.27
CA GLY A 279 5.19 -20.97 14.99
C GLY A 279 3.85 -21.64 14.68
N CYS A 280 2.73 -21.11 15.19
CA CYS A 280 1.44 -21.41 14.55
C CYS A 280 1.43 -20.80 13.14
N THR A 281 0.73 -21.45 12.21
CA THR A 281 0.62 -20.96 10.84
C THR A 281 -0.54 -19.97 10.73
N VAL A 282 -0.47 -18.99 9.81
CA VAL A 282 -1.58 -18.03 9.64
C VAL A 282 -2.92 -18.72 9.43
N SER A 283 -2.97 -19.88 8.78
CA SER A 283 -4.21 -20.66 8.61
C SER A 283 -4.90 -21.09 9.91
N GLN A 284 -4.23 -20.97 11.06
CA GLN A 284 -4.76 -21.28 12.38
C GLN A 284 -5.37 -20.05 13.07
N LEU A 285 -5.14 -18.83 12.56
CA LEU A 285 -5.74 -17.62 13.10
C LEU A 285 -7.23 -17.60 12.77
N SER A 286 -8.06 -17.16 13.73
CA SER A 286 -9.53 -17.12 13.64
C SER A 286 -10.03 -16.29 12.45
N PHE A 287 -9.29 -15.24 12.10
CA PHE A 287 -9.60 -14.29 11.03
C PHE A 287 -8.89 -14.56 9.70
N SER A 288 -8.03 -15.58 9.60
CA SER A 288 -7.19 -15.83 8.42
C SER A 288 -7.95 -16.07 7.12
N ARG A 289 -9.11 -16.73 7.21
CA ARG A 289 -9.99 -16.97 6.04
C ARG A 289 -10.46 -15.68 5.36
N HIS A 290 -10.53 -14.60 6.13
CA HIS A 290 -10.92 -13.29 5.61
C HIS A 290 -9.82 -12.70 4.71
N TYR A 291 -8.55 -13.04 4.90
CA TYR A 291 -7.47 -12.62 4.01
C TYR A 291 -7.54 -13.29 2.64
N ASP A 292 -7.69 -14.62 2.61
CA ASP A 292 -7.83 -15.36 1.34
C ASP A 292 -9.05 -14.87 0.55
N SER A 293 -10.18 -14.69 1.24
CA SER A 293 -11.40 -14.13 0.65
C SER A 293 -11.19 -12.70 0.15
N LEU A 294 -10.57 -11.81 0.95
CA LEU A 294 -10.30 -10.43 0.57
C LEU A 294 -9.44 -10.32 -0.69
N PHE A 295 -8.27 -10.97 -0.70
CA PHE A 295 -7.33 -10.84 -1.80
C PHE A 295 -7.82 -11.58 -3.05
N SER A 296 -8.53 -12.70 -2.92
CA SER A 296 -9.18 -13.35 -4.08
C SER A 296 -10.26 -12.47 -4.71
N LYS A 297 -11.07 -11.76 -3.92
CA LYS A 297 -12.02 -10.76 -4.45
C LYS A 297 -11.29 -9.56 -5.06
N GLY A 298 -10.21 -9.10 -4.42
CA GLY A 298 -9.40 -7.97 -4.85
C GLY A 298 -8.81 -8.13 -6.25
N ILE A 299 -8.35 -9.34 -6.59
CA ILE A 299 -7.81 -9.65 -7.93
C ILE A 299 -8.89 -10.06 -8.95
N CYS A 300 -10.17 -10.09 -8.59
CA CYS A 300 -11.21 -10.48 -9.51
C CYS A 300 -11.69 -9.33 -10.39
N ARG A 301 -11.71 -9.56 -11.70
CA ARG A 301 -12.15 -8.56 -12.69
C ARG A 301 -13.64 -8.23 -12.66
N TYR A 302 -14.47 -9.00 -11.98
CA TYR A 302 -15.92 -8.73 -11.91
C TYR A 302 -16.21 -7.88 -10.69
N GLN A 303 -17.00 -6.81 -10.86
CA GLN A 303 -17.40 -5.94 -9.76
C GLN A 303 -18.67 -6.46 -9.08
N GLN A 304 -18.61 -6.65 -7.76
CA GLN A 304 -19.77 -7.02 -6.93
C GLN A 304 -20.51 -8.27 -7.48
N SER A 305 -21.82 -8.38 -7.29
CA SER A 305 -22.67 -9.42 -7.89
C SER A 305 -23.01 -9.16 -9.36
N SER A 306 -22.44 -8.12 -9.97
CA SER A 306 -22.74 -7.70 -11.34
C SER A 306 -21.76 -8.31 -12.35
N GLU A 307 -22.20 -8.47 -13.60
CA GLU A 307 -21.33 -8.87 -14.71
C GLU A 307 -20.44 -7.70 -15.21
N LEU A 308 -20.42 -6.56 -14.50
CA LEU A 308 -19.57 -5.43 -14.84
C LEU A 308 -18.09 -5.83 -14.71
N ILE A 309 -17.36 -5.61 -15.80
CA ILE A 309 -15.96 -5.96 -15.94
C ILE A 309 -15.11 -4.75 -15.60
N ASN A 310 -14.29 -4.87 -14.57
CA ASN A 310 -13.15 -4.01 -14.32
C ASN A 310 -12.12 -4.22 -15.45
N PRO A 311 -11.86 -3.22 -16.30
CA PRO A 311 -11.01 -3.37 -17.47
C PRO A 311 -9.51 -3.39 -17.14
N TRP A 312 -9.14 -2.99 -15.91
CA TRP A 312 -7.76 -2.83 -15.46
C TRP A 312 -7.18 -4.14 -14.91
N ILE A 313 -8.03 -5.00 -14.36
CA ILE A 313 -7.65 -6.32 -13.89
C ILE A 313 -7.38 -7.25 -15.08
N PRO A 314 -6.26 -7.99 -15.11
CA PRO A 314 -5.91 -8.88 -16.22
C PRO A 314 -6.98 -9.95 -16.49
N SER A 315 -7.32 -10.16 -17.77
CA SER A 315 -8.26 -11.20 -18.19
C SER A 315 -7.74 -12.62 -18.00
N SER A 316 -6.43 -12.79 -17.77
CA SER A 316 -5.79 -14.07 -17.45
C SER A 316 -6.14 -14.60 -16.07
N ILE A 317 -6.59 -13.74 -15.14
CA ILE A 317 -7.03 -14.16 -13.81
C ILE A 317 -8.43 -14.75 -13.92
N LYS A 318 -8.55 -16.05 -13.59
CA LYS A 318 -9.83 -16.76 -13.60
C LYS A 318 -10.62 -16.39 -12.35
N CYS A 319 -11.84 -15.87 -12.52
CA CYS A 319 -12.76 -15.66 -11.40
C CYS A 319 -13.73 -16.83 -11.24
N LYS A 320 -13.99 -17.26 -10.01
CA LYS A 320 -14.94 -18.33 -9.68
C LYS A 320 -16.03 -17.82 -8.73
N LYS A 321 -17.29 -18.18 -8.98
CA LYS A 321 -18.35 -17.98 -7.99
C LYS A 321 -18.08 -18.95 -6.84
N MET A 322 -17.99 -18.42 -5.61
CA MET A 322 -17.90 -19.23 -4.40
C MET A 322 -19.28 -19.75 -4.01
#